data_AF-A0A182EKC7-F1
#
_entry.id   AF-A0A182EKC7-F1
#
_cell.length_a   1.000
_cell.length_b   1.000
_cell.length_c   1.000
_cell.angle_alpha   90.00
_cell.angle_beta   90.00
_cell.angle_gamma   90.00
#
_symmetry.space_group_name_H-M   'P 1'
#
loop_
_entity.id
_entity.type
_entity.pdbx_description
1 polymer ?
#
loop_
_entity_poly.entity_id
_entity_poly.type
_entity_poly.pdbx_seq_one_letter_code
_entity_poly.pdbx_strand_id
1 'polypeptide(L)'
;MYRIVQELYAIQPTYKKLFDNIQSEFECCGVRGYRDWLYSSWGRDIPGKTELGIGYSDIGKVPRSCCNEQGIRDYPTDCGLTFDKLELWTYEPFIHSKGCSEALYDAANSHLNIAIMVCVIMVTTELLGMFLTMLLCCWLNVEQRRKGKYTKRSTYAREKLNSLPK
;
A
#
# COMPACT_ATOMS: atom_id res chain seq x y z
N MET A 1 2.01 -0.94 18.73
CA MET A 1 1.05 -2.06 18.58
C MET A 1 1.17 -3.10 19.67
N TYR A 2 2.37 -3.50 20.11
CA TYR A 2 2.55 -4.53 21.15
C TYR A 2 1.73 -4.31 22.43
N ARG A 3 1.73 -3.11 23.01
CA ARG A 3 0.92 -2.80 24.21
C ARG A 3 -0.57 -3.06 24.01
N ILE A 4 -1.07 -2.84 22.78
CA ILE A 4 -2.48 -3.09 22.46
C ILE A 4 -2.76 -4.58 22.59
N VAL A 5 -2.02 -5.43 21.87
CA VAL A 5 -2.19 -6.89 21.91
C VAL A 5 -1.95 -7.45 23.30
N GLN A 6 -0.87 -7.04 23.97
CA GLN A 6 -0.43 -7.66 25.23
C GLN A 6 -1.24 -7.27 26.46
N GLU A 7 -1.74 -6.04 26.54
CA GLU A 7 -2.34 -5.51 27.77
C GLU A 7 -3.75 -4.97 27.53
N LEU A 8 -3.92 -4.12 26.52
CA LEU A 8 -5.14 -3.32 26.36
C LEU A 8 -6.28 -4.09 25.69
N TYR A 9 -5.97 -5.07 24.85
CA TYR A 9 -6.95 -5.77 24.02
C TYR A 9 -8.05 -6.45 24.85
N ALA A 10 -7.67 -7.10 25.95
CA ALA A 10 -8.63 -7.78 26.83
C ALA A 10 -9.41 -6.81 27.75
N ILE A 11 -8.84 -5.64 28.04
CA ILE A 11 -9.34 -4.72 29.08
C ILE A 11 -10.19 -3.61 28.49
N GLN A 12 -9.81 -3.09 27.33
CA GLN A 12 -10.39 -1.88 26.75
C GLN A 12 -11.13 -2.17 25.44
N PRO A 13 -12.46 -2.00 25.40
CA PRO A 13 -13.28 -2.36 24.23
C PRO A 13 -12.95 -1.51 22.99
N THR A 14 -12.53 -0.25 23.17
CA THR A 14 -12.12 0.63 22.07
C THR A 14 -10.89 0.08 21.34
N TYR A 15 -9.88 -0.34 22.10
CA TYR A 15 -8.66 -0.92 21.53
C TYR A 15 -8.91 -2.30 20.94
N LYS A 16 -9.80 -3.10 21.56
CA LYS A 16 -10.27 -4.37 21.00
C LYS A 16 -10.86 -4.17 19.61
N LYS A 17 -11.89 -3.33 19.48
CA LYS A 17 -12.57 -3.06 18.21
C LYS A 17 -11.63 -2.50 17.15
N LEU A 18 -10.74 -1.57 17.54
CA LEU A 18 -9.76 -1.01 16.62
C LEU A 18 -8.82 -2.09 16.08
N PHE A 19 -8.30 -2.95 16.95
CA PHE A 19 -7.35 -3.98 16.53
C PHE A 19 -8.05 -5.11 15.76
N ASP A 20 -9.28 -5.46 16.12
CA ASP A 20 -10.11 -6.42 15.37
C ASP A 20 -10.32 -5.95 13.93
N ASN A 21 -10.63 -4.66 13.74
CA ASN A 21 -10.77 -4.07 12.41
C ASN A 21 -9.46 -4.17 11.61
N ILE A 22 -8.33 -3.81 12.22
CA ILE A 22 -7.01 -3.90 11.57
C ILE A 22 -6.74 -5.35 11.12
N GLN A 23 -7.01 -6.33 11.98
CA GLN A 23 -6.79 -7.73 11.64
C GLN A 23 -7.66 -8.22 10.49
N SER A 24 -8.95 -7.83 10.49
CA SER A 24 -9.87 -8.20 9.42
C SER A 24 -9.60 -7.49 8.10
N GLU A 25 -9.18 -6.21 8.15
CA GLU A 25 -8.99 -5.38 6.95
C GLU A 25 -7.66 -5.70 6.26
N PHE A 26 -6.62 -5.99 7.03
CA PHE A 26 -5.29 -6.30 6.52
C PHE A 26 -4.96 -7.79 6.52
N GLU A 27 -5.95 -8.65 6.80
CA GLU A 27 -5.81 -10.12 6.80
C GLU A 27 -4.57 -10.59 7.57
N CYS A 28 -4.43 -10.08 8.80
CA CYS A 28 -3.24 -10.25 9.62
C CYS A 28 -3.61 -10.69 11.05
N CYS A 29 -2.66 -11.30 11.76
CA CYS A 29 -2.85 -11.71 13.14
C CYS A 29 -1.66 -11.32 14.03
N GLY A 30 -1.96 -10.77 15.21
CA GLY A 30 -0.96 -10.28 16.15
C GLY A 30 -0.17 -9.09 15.60
N VAL A 31 1.01 -8.81 16.17
CA VAL A 31 1.88 -7.73 15.69
C VAL A 31 2.87 -8.27 14.66
N ARG A 32 3.70 -9.24 15.05
CA ARG A 32 4.59 -10.01 14.16
C ARG A 32 3.96 -11.29 13.66
N GLY A 33 2.99 -11.83 14.39
CA GLY A 33 2.26 -13.02 13.99
C GLY A 33 1.33 -13.49 15.09
N TYR A 34 0.58 -14.55 14.80
CA TYR A 34 -0.45 -15.08 15.69
C TYR A 34 0.07 -15.52 17.08
N ARG A 35 1.35 -15.90 17.19
CA ARG A 35 1.99 -16.30 18.46
C ARG A 35 2.08 -15.17 19.49
N ASP A 36 1.96 -13.90 19.07
CA ASP A 36 1.95 -12.77 20.01
C ASP A 36 0.79 -12.85 21.01
N TRP A 37 -0.29 -13.56 20.65
CA TRP A 37 -1.44 -13.77 21.52
C TRP A 37 -1.15 -14.71 22.69
N LEU A 38 -0.22 -15.67 22.54
CA LEU A 38 0.16 -16.61 23.61
C LEU A 38 0.68 -15.88 24.87
N TYR A 39 1.31 -14.73 24.67
CA TYR A 39 1.90 -13.92 25.73
C TYR A 39 0.99 -12.76 26.19
N SER A 40 -0.18 -12.60 25.55
CA SER A 40 -1.09 -11.49 25.84
C SER A 40 -1.96 -11.75 27.07
N SER A 41 -2.50 -10.68 27.67
CA SER A 41 -3.54 -10.79 28.69
C SER A 41 -4.78 -11.53 28.18
N TRP A 42 -5.09 -11.41 26.88
CA TRP A 42 -6.16 -12.14 26.23
C TRP A 42 -5.90 -13.65 26.21
N GLY A 43 -4.73 -14.07 25.73
CA GLY A 43 -4.37 -15.49 25.65
C GLY A 43 -4.26 -16.18 27.02
N ARG A 44 -3.94 -15.42 28.08
CA ARG A 44 -3.83 -15.93 29.46
C ARG A 44 -5.14 -16.08 30.21
N ASP A 45 -6.24 -15.54 29.68
CA ASP A 45 -7.58 -15.65 30.28
C ASP A 45 -8.25 -16.99 29.93
N ILE A 46 -7.52 -18.10 30.10
CA ILE A 46 -8.03 -19.47 29.92
C ILE A 46 -8.44 -19.98 31.30
N PRO A 47 -9.74 -20.22 31.55
CA PRO A 47 -10.19 -20.74 32.84
C PRO A 47 -9.55 -22.10 33.11
N GLY A 48 -8.83 -22.22 34.23
CA GLY A 48 -8.18 -23.45 34.67
C GLY A 48 -6.66 -23.54 34.46
N LYS A 49 -6.00 -22.52 33.90
CA LYS A 49 -4.53 -22.45 33.81
C LYS A 49 -3.96 -21.14 34.35
N THR A 50 -4.26 -20.83 35.60
CA THR A 50 -3.50 -19.84 36.38
C THR A 50 -2.27 -20.52 37.01
N GLU A 51 -1.47 -21.19 36.20
CA GLU A 51 -0.18 -21.72 36.65
C GLU A 51 0.82 -20.55 36.59
N LEU A 52 1.09 -20.03 37.79
CA LEU A 52 2.23 -19.20 38.12
C LEU A 52 3.52 -20.00 37.86
N GLY A 53 3.85 -20.23 36.58
CA GLY A 53 4.95 -21.08 36.16
C GLY A 53 5.55 -20.57 34.86
N ILE A 54 6.87 -20.47 34.83
CA ILE A 54 7.67 -20.18 33.64
C ILE A 54 7.51 -21.39 32.70
N GLY A 55 6.40 -21.42 31.95
CA GLY A 55 5.98 -22.58 31.18
C GLY A 55 5.41 -22.15 29.84
N TYR A 56 6.22 -22.34 28.81
CA TYR A 56 5.93 -22.14 27.40
C TYR A 56 4.75 -23.05 27.00
N SER A 57 3.52 -22.55 27.07
CA SER A 57 2.35 -23.25 26.55
C SER A 57 2.08 -22.71 25.15
N ASP A 58 2.37 -23.51 24.11
CA ASP A 58 1.99 -23.21 22.72
C ASP A 58 0.47 -23.29 22.50
N ILE A 59 -0.29 -23.65 23.53
CA ILE A 59 -1.75 -23.66 23.56
C ILE A 59 -2.23 -22.27 23.99
N GLY A 60 -3.04 -21.62 23.16
CA GLY A 60 -3.65 -20.34 23.49
C GLY A 60 -4.68 -19.88 22.47
N LYS A 61 -5.48 -18.88 22.85
CA LYS A 61 -6.56 -18.35 22.01
C LYS A 61 -6.14 -17.10 21.26
N VAL A 62 -6.64 -16.97 20.04
CA VAL A 62 -6.55 -15.74 19.23
C VAL A 62 -7.93 -15.11 19.08
N PRO A 63 -8.03 -13.80 18.80
CA PRO A 63 -9.28 -13.18 18.40
C PRO A 63 -9.90 -13.83 17.18
N ARG A 64 -11.23 -13.79 17.07
CA ARG A 64 -11.94 -14.22 15.87
C ARG A 64 -11.54 -13.42 14.63
N SER A 65 -11.11 -12.16 14.79
CA SER A 65 -10.59 -11.31 13.70
C SER A 65 -9.29 -11.82 13.09
N CYS A 66 -8.58 -12.73 13.75
CA CYS A 66 -7.41 -13.41 13.17
C CYS A 66 -7.77 -14.56 12.23
N CYS A 67 -9.03 -14.98 12.16
CA CYS A 67 -9.44 -16.13 11.38
C CYS A 67 -9.57 -15.79 9.90
N ASN A 68 -9.01 -16.65 9.07
CA ASN A 68 -9.17 -16.55 7.62
C ASN A 68 -10.52 -17.14 7.18
N GLU A 69 -10.82 -17.05 5.88
CA GLU A 69 -12.07 -17.58 5.33
C GLU A 69 -12.29 -19.07 5.62
N GLN A 70 -11.22 -19.89 5.61
CA GLN A 70 -11.30 -21.30 5.94
C GLN A 70 -11.64 -21.49 7.42
N GLY A 71 -10.99 -20.76 8.32
CA GLY A 71 -11.25 -20.81 9.75
C GLY A 71 -12.68 -20.40 10.10
N ILE A 72 -13.20 -19.34 9.46
CA ILE A 72 -14.59 -18.93 9.65
C ILE A 72 -15.58 -19.94 9.07
N ARG A 73 -15.24 -20.62 7.97
CA ARG A 73 -16.11 -21.66 7.40
C ARG A 73 -16.18 -22.91 8.26
N ASP A 74 -15.03 -23.39 8.72
CA ASP A 74 -14.93 -24.67 9.43
C ASP A 74 -15.27 -24.49 10.93
N TYR A 75 -15.03 -23.30 11.49
CA TYR A 75 -15.32 -22.91 12.88
C TYR A 75 -16.16 -21.62 12.94
N PRO A 76 -17.44 -21.65 12.51
CA PRO A 76 -18.24 -20.45 12.29
C PRO A 76 -18.52 -19.62 13.55
N THR A 77 -18.58 -20.25 14.72
CA THR A 77 -18.94 -19.58 15.97
C THR A 77 -17.75 -19.33 16.90
N ASP A 78 -16.69 -20.10 16.75
CA ASP A 78 -15.69 -20.30 17.80
C ASP A 78 -14.25 -20.32 17.28
N CYS A 79 -14.04 -19.94 16.01
CA CYS A 79 -12.70 -19.78 15.43
C CYS A 79 -11.81 -18.88 16.31
N GLY A 80 -10.61 -19.37 16.61
CA GLY A 80 -9.62 -18.68 17.43
C GLY A 80 -9.83 -18.80 18.94
N LEU A 81 -11.06 -19.02 19.40
CA LEU A 81 -11.41 -19.09 20.82
C LEU A 81 -11.24 -20.50 21.41
N THR A 82 -11.53 -21.54 20.62
CA THR A 82 -11.48 -22.96 21.04
C THR A 82 -10.16 -23.65 20.69
N PHE A 83 -9.11 -22.88 20.44
CA PHE A 83 -7.74 -23.40 20.22
C PHE A 83 -7.03 -23.64 21.56
N ASP A 84 -7.77 -24.22 22.50
CA ASP A 84 -7.33 -24.54 23.86
C ASP A 84 -7.02 -26.03 24.05
N LYS A 85 -7.33 -26.86 23.04
CA LYS A 85 -7.14 -28.32 23.07
C LYS A 85 -5.82 -28.78 22.43
N LEU A 86 -5.34 -28.06 21.42
CA LEU A 86 -4.11 -28.37 20.68
C LEU A 86 -3.22 -27.12 20.58
N GLU A 87 -1.94 -27.33 20.27
CA GLU A 87 -0.98 -26.25 20.07
C GLU A 87 -1.38 -25.37 18.87
N LEU A 88 -1.16 -24.05 19.01
CA LEU A 88 -1.67 -23.02 18.11
C LEU A 88 -1.17 -23.15 16.67
N TRP A 89 -0.01 -23.78 16.44
CA TRP A 89 0.52 -24.06 15.10
C TRP A 89 -0.35 -25.05 14.31
N THR A 90 -1.08 -25.93 14.99
CA THR A 90 -2.01 -26.88 14.33
C THR A 90 -3.15 -26.13 13.64
N TYR A 91 -3.47 -24.94 14.13
CA TYR A 91 -4.51 -24.08 13.61
C TYR A 91 -4.01 -22.99 12.67
N GLU A 92 -2.70 -22.95 12.38
CA GLU A 92 -2.08 -22.02 11.44
C GLU A 92 -2.80 -21.95 10.08
N PRO A 93 -3.31 -23.05 9.49
CA PRO A 93 -4.07 -22.99 8.23
C PRO A 93 -5.42 -22.25 8.32
N PHE A 94 -5.97 -22.07 9.51
CA PHE A 94 -7.28 -21.45 9.74
C PHE A 94 -7.20 -19.99 10.20
N ILE A 95 -5.98 -19.47 10.35
CA ILE A 95 -5.72 -18.10 10.81
C ILE A 95 -4.78 -17.39 9.84
N HIS A 96 -4.77 -16.07 9.93
CA HIS A 96 -3.79 -15.27 9.21
C HIS A 96 -2.40 -15.45 9.85
N SER A 97 -1.46 -16.02 9.11
CA SER A 97 -0.09 -16.23 9.59
C SER A 97 0.74 -14.94 9.62
N LYS A 98 0.41 -13.99 8.74
CA LYS A 98 1.10 -12.71 8.58
C LYS A 98 0.86 -11.77 9.77
N GLY A 99 1.92 -11.13 10.24
CA GLY A 99 1.84 -10.10 11.28
C GLY A 99 1.28 -8.77 10.79
N CYS A 100 0.49 -8.08 11.62
CA CYS A 100 -0.10 -6.80 11.23
C CYS A 100 0.92 -5.68 11.03
N SER A 101 2.10 -5.73 11.65
CA SER A 101 3.16 -4.74 11.38
C SER A 101 3.68 -4.84 9.95
N GLU A 102 3.80 -6.06 9.43
CA GLU A 102 4.26 -6.31 8.06
C GLU A 102 3.13 -6.04 7.07
N ALA A 103 1.91 -6.50 7.35
CA ALA A 103 0.75 -6.25 6.48
C ALA A 103 0.47 -4.74 6.31
N LEU A 104 0.56 -3.97 7.40
CA LEU A 104 0.39 -2.51 7.33
C LEU A 104 1.55 -1.84 6.57
N TYR A 105 2.78 -2.32 6.74
CA TYR A 105 3.93 -1.82 6.00
C TYR A 105 3.78 -2.07 4.49
N ASP A 106 3.36 -3.27 4.11
CA ASP A 106 3.12 -3.63 2.71
C ASP A 106 1.95 -2.84 2.12
N ALA A 107 0.86 -2.68 2.87
CA ALA A 107 -0.26 -1.86 2.45
C ALA A 107 0.19 -0.39 2.23
N ALA A 108 0.93 0.19 3.17
CA ALA A 108 1.46 1.54 3.04
C ALA A 108 2.39 1.67 1.82
N ASN A 109 3.34 0.74 1.64
CA ASN A 109 4.27 0.78 0.53
C ASN A 109 3.62 0.52 -0.82
N SER A 110 2.58 -0.31 -0.90
CA SER A 110 1.86 -0.58 -2.15
C SER A 110 1.19 0.69 -2.69
N HIS A 111 0.53 1.46 -1.83
CA HIS A 111 -0.07 2.73 -2.23
C HIS A 111 0.97 3.82 -2.53
N LEU A 112 2.07 3.87 -1.77
CA LEU A 112 3.18 4.80 -2.03
C LEU A 112 3.87 4.50 -3.36
N ASN A 113 4.09 3.23 -3.70
CA ASN A 113 4.68 2.83 -4.98
C ASN A 113 3.81 3.30 -6.15
N ILE A 114 2.50 3.12 -6.06
CA ILE A 114 1.56 3.62 -7.08
C ILE A 114 1.63 5.15 -7.18
N ALA A 115 1.65 5.86 -6.04
CA ALA A 115 1.75 7.32 -6.03
C ALA A 115 3.05 7.82 -6.67
N ILE A 116 4.19 7.20 -6.35
CA ILE A 116 5.50 7.52 -6.94
C ILE A 116 5.47 7.30 -8.44
N MET A 117 4.91 6.18 -8.91
CA MET A 117 4.79 5.89 -10.34
C MET A 117 3.99 6.96 -11.08
N VAL A 118 2.85 7.40 -10.52
CA VAL A 118 2.04 8.48 -11.11
C VAL A 118 2.83 9.78 -11.16
N CYS A 119 3.53 10.15 -10.09
CA CYS A 119 4.36 11.35 -10.05
C CYS A 119 5.45 11.34 -11.13
N VAL A 120 6.14 10.22 -11.34
CA VAL A 120 7.18 10.11 -12.39
C VAL A 120 6.59 10.29 -13.78
N ILE A 121 5.40 9.72 -14.04
CA ILE A 121 4.72 9.88 -15.33
C ILE A 121 4.36 11.34 -15.57
N MET A 122 3.80 12.04 -14.57
CA MET A 122 3.47 13.46 -14.71
C MET A 122 4.71 14.33 -14.99
N VAL A 123 5.81 14.12 -14.25
CA VAL A 123 7.05 14.88 -14.45
C VAL A 123 7.65 14.63 -15.84
N THR A 124 7.64 13.37 -16.29
CA THR A 124 8.18 13.02 -17.61
C THR A 124 7.34 13.61 -18.76
N THR A 125 6.01 13.60 -18.65
CA THR A 125 5.15 14.21 -19.68
C THR A 125 5.30 15.73 -19.72
N GLU A 126 5.47 16.39 -18.57
CA GLU A 126 5.77 17.82 -18.49
C GLU A 126 7.09 18.17 -19.18
N LEU A 127 8.17 17.43 -18.88
CA LEU A 127 9.48 17.65 -19.49
C LEU A 127 9.45 17.43 -21.00
N LEU A 128 8.76 16.38 -21.46
CA LEU A 128 8.56 16.13 -22.89
C LEU A 128 7.76 17.26 -23.56
N GLY A 129 6.72 17.77 -22.88
CA GLY A 129 5.94 18.91 -23.33
C GLY A 129 6.80 20.15 -23.55
N MET A 130 7.62 20.51 -22.55
CA MET A 130 8.54 21.66 -22.65
C MET A 130 9.55 21.51 -23.80
N PHE A 131 10.12 20.30 -23.96
CA PHE A 131 11.08 20.03 -25.03
C PHE A 131 10.42 20.15 -26.42
N LEU A 132 9.23 19.58 -26.59
CA LEU A 132 8.46 19.66 -27.83
C LEU A 132 8.08 21.11 -28.15
N THR A 133 7.62 21.91 -27.18
CA THR A 133 7.31 23.32 -27.39
C THR A 133 8.53 24.11 -27.86
N MET A 134 9.70 23.90 -27.24
CA MET A 134 10.94 24.55 -27.66
C MET A 134 11.34 24.20 -29.10
N LEU A 135 11.23 22.92 -29.48
CA LEU A 135 11.45 22.51 -30.86
C LEU A 135 10.45 23.18 -31.80
N LEU A 136 9.16 23.16 -31.48
CA LEU A 136 8.10 23.73 -32.31
C LEU A 136 8.28 25.24 -32.52
N CYS A 137 8.66 25.98 -31.48
CA CYS A 137 9.01 27.40 -31.58
C CYS A 137 10.23 27.63 -32.50
N CYS A 138 11.27 26.79 -32.39
CA CYS A 138 12.42 26.86 -33.29
C CYS A 138 12.03 26.60 -34.76
N TRP A 139 11.20 25.57 -35.01
CA TRP A 139 10.69 25.24 -36.35
C TRP A 139 9.85 26.37 -36.94
N LEU A 140 8.92 26.92 -36.16
CA LEU A 140 8.08 28.04 -36.59
C LEU A 140 8.93 29.28 -36.91
N ASN A 141 9.92 29.62 -36.08
CA ASN A 141 10.80 30.75 -36.33
C ASN A 141 11.60 30.60 -37.63
N VAL A 142 12.10 29.40 -37.92
CA VAL A 142 12.79 29.12 -39.19
C VAL A 142 11.84 29.28 -40.36
N GLU A 143 10.62 28.76 -40.26
CA GLU A 143 9.62 28.85 -41.32
C GLU A 143 9.20 30.30 -41.59
N GLN A 144 8.98 31.11 -40.55
CA GLN A 144 8.70 32.54 -40.70
C GLN A 144 9.86 33.29 -41.36
N ARG A 145 11.12 32.96 -40.99
CA ARG A 145 12.31 33.53 -41.66
C ARG A 145 12.41 33.13 -43.13
N ARG A 146 12.05 31.88 -43.48
CA ARG A 146 12.03 31.41 -44.88
C ARG A 146 11.00 32.18 -45.69
N LYS A 147 9.78 32.33 -45.18
CA LYS A 147 8.72 33.13 -45.84
C LYS A 147 9.15 34.58 -46.03
N GLY A 148 9.75 35.23 -45.02
CA GLY A 148 10.25 36.61 -45.14
C GLY A 148 11.36 36.79 -46.20
N LYS A 149 12.28 35.82 -46.31
CA LYS A 149 13.31 35.81 -47.37
C LYS A 149 12.71 35.61 -48.76
N TYR A 150 11.72 34.74 -48.90
CA TYR A 150 11.04 34.48 -50.17
C TYR A 150 10.29 35.72 -50.66
N THR A 151 9.53 36.38 -49.77
CA THR A 151 8.81 37.62 -50.08
C THR A 151 9.76 38.74 -50.51
N LYS A 152 10.86 38.97 -49.77
CA LYS A 152 11.87 39.99 -50.14
C LYS A 152 12.53 39.70 -51.48
N ARG A 153 12.89 38.44 -51.76
CA ARG A 153 13.54 38.06 -53.03
C ARG A 153 12.60 38.24 -54.22
N SER A 154 11.31 37.94 -54.04
CA SER A 154 10.25 38.17 -55.04
C SER A 154 10.08 39.67 -55.35
N THR A 155 10.07 40.53 -54.32
CA THR A 155 9.98 41.99 -54.53
C THR A 155 11.19 42.54 -55.26
N TYR A 156 12.40 42.13 -54.85
CA TYR A 156 13.65 42.59 -55.47
C TYR A 156 13.78 42.16 -56.94
N ALA A 157 13.35 40.94 -57.28
CA ALA A 157 13.33 40.46 -58.66
C ALA A 157 12.35 41.27 -59.52
N ARG A 158 11.19 41.64 -58.95
CA ARG A 158 10.17 42.44 -59.63
C ARG A 158 10.61 43.89 -59.88
N GLU A 159 11.27 44.52 -58.91
CA GLU A 159 11.88 45.84 -59.09
C GLU A 159 12.96 45.84 -60.17
N LYS A 160 13.85 44.84 -60.15
CA LYS A 160 14.93 44.73 -61.13
C LYS A 160 14.42 44.51 -62.55
N LEU A 161 13.32 43.77 -62.71
CA LEU A 161 12.67 43.57 -64.01
C LEU A 161 12.06 44.87 -64.57
N ASN A 162 11.48 45.70 -63.69
CA ASN A 162 10.86 46.97 -64.09
C ASN A 162 11.89 48.08 -64.40
N SER A 163 13.15 47.91 -64.00
CA SER A 163 14.24 48.86 -64.25
C SER A 163 15.04 48.61 -65.53
N LEU A 164 14.71 47.56 -66.30
CA LEU A 164 15.38 47.27 -67.57
C LEU A 164 14.85 48.20 -68.68
N PRO A 165 15.73 48.84 -69.48
CA PRO A 165 15.32 49.69 -70.58
C PRO A 165 14.56 48.88 -71.64
N LYS A 166 13.46 49.45 -72.14
CA LYS A 166 12.63 48.88 -73.21
C LYS A 166 13.32 48.91 -74.57
#